data_AF-A0A1S7UJ16-F1
#
_entry.id   AF-A0A1S7UJ16-F1
#
_cell.length_a   1.000
_cell.length_b   1.000
_cell.length_c   1.000
_cell.angle_alpha   90.00
_cell.angle_beta   90.00
_cell.angle_gamma   90.00
#
_symmetry.space_group_name_H-M   'P 1'
#
loop_
_entity.id
_entity.type
_entity.pdbx_description
1 polymer ?
#
loop_
_entity_poly.entity_id
_entity_poly.type
_entity_poly.pdbx_seq_one_letter_code
_entity_poly.pdbx_strand_id
1 'polypeptide(L)'
;MSFEVLEISAVPDFNTVNRQYECACPKGQSQPLWDMGLKGVVPDGPTGSLRCVTFHLRPDEIPGNRWRPLDITISALSTEVPQWYRTPDQGPPRTYRITAGLPGRAELLASDDIQVLSPDPTPILVKGLRVVGDVYNIPFRNAGDWQWRLQQTGVASAHQTLCETSTRLELCFVFGPSPPSGPWESDEAHRRTAADFEDRHFIDLFRLFLPSQMEVVDSLSSTATARDRALWYLRRTMSTIWGLGLKPHAEYADRPVTQLDVGGGGAGSSSFYLCPLPGVPRAAFRPQYGGRFDLRRWMRGTYAYCTALDLAALAQLACALLQDGAGAEVLDPRWVCATGNASLGQAAFGHVCPGTLFGWPAFPQCNSVVYGAGGLTAYPPARAAERAGLAWHAWVEVLLPGSDTRCVFDASQAPGEDPSRLMFHDGTKTRSEYLALKIDPAWPDPARLPPMGPGRTLQNVDAVICYSTPATHMNRIGVMGISTTLW
;
A
#
# COMPACT_ATOMS: atom_id res chain seq x y z
N MET A 1 -12.01 31.30 -25.53
CA MET A 1 -11.40 30.07 -24.98
C MET A 1 -10.45 29.53 -26.02
N SER A 2 -9.17 29.39 -25.70
CA SER A 2 -8.15 28.95 -26.67
C SER A 2 -7.90 27.44 -26.70
N PHE A 3 -8.12 26.75 -25.58
CA PHE A 3 -8.03 25.29 -25.46
C PHE A 3 -8.96 24.80 -24.33
N GLU A 4 -9.80 23.80 -24.63
CA GLU A 4 -10.78 23.23 -23.70
C GLU A 4 -10.83 21.71 -23.86
N VAL A 5 -10.71 20.98 -22.76
CA VAL A 5 -10.94 19.52 -22.74
C VAL A 5 -12.44 19.26 -22.55
N LEU A 6 -13.02 18.46 -23.43
CA LEU A 6 -14.44 18.13 -23.43
C LEU A 6 -14.73 16.79 -22.73
N GLU A 7 -13.87 15.80 -22.98
CA GLU A 7 -13.99 14.44 -22.44
C GLU A 7 -12.61 13.80 -22.32
N ILE A 8 -12.45 13.01 -21.26
CA ILE A 8 -11.32 12.11 -21.06
C ILE A 8 -11.90 10.73 -20.82
N SER A 9 -11.53 9.76 -21.64
CA SER A 9 -11.88 8.36 -21.49
C SER A 9 -10.64 7.49 -21.44
N ALA A 10 -10.77 6.30 -20.86
CA ALA A 10 -9.67 5.34 -20.83
C ALA A 10 -10.14 3.89 -20.90
N VAL A 11 -9.24 3.03 -21.38
CA VAL A 11 -9.34 1.57 -21.31
C VAL A 11 -8.34 1.08 -20.26
N PRO A 12 -8.78 0.73 -19.04
CA PRO A 12 -7.86 0.31 -17.98
C PRO A 12 -7.37 -1.13 -18.20
N ASP A 13 -6.14 -1.41 -17.77
CA ASP A 13 -5.55 -2.75 -17.82
C ASP A 13 -6.09 -3.68 -16.72
N PHE A 14 -6.63 -3.11 -15.63
CA PHE A 14 -7.09 -3.85 -14.46
C PHE A 14 -8.42 -3.33 -13.91
N ASN A 15 -9.18 -4.25 -13.31
CA ASN A 15 -10.36 -3.88 -12.53
C ASN A 15 -9.89 -3.13 -11.28
N THR A 16 -10.32 -1.88 -11.14
CA THR A 16 -10.03 -1.07 -9.94
C THR A 16 -11.31 -0.85 -9.18
N VAL A 17 -11.30 -1.25 -7.92
CA VAL A 17 -12.42 -1.12 -7.00
C VAL A 17 -12.27 0.19 -6.23
N ASN A 18 -13.25 1.08 -6.38
CA ASN A 18 -13.28 2.37 -5.69
C ASN A 18 -13.68 2.21 -4.20
N ARG A 19 -13.77 3.31 -3.43
CA ARG A 19 -14.18 3.27 -2.00
C ARG A 19 -15.58 2.74 -1.74
N GLN A 20 -16.45 2.78 -2.74
CA GLN A 20 -17.80 2.23 -2.66
C GLN A 20 -17.81 0.71 -2.87
N TYR A 21 -16.64 0.13 -3.18
CA TYR A 21 -16.43 -1.27 -3.54
C TYR A 21 -17.04 -1.60 -4.91
N GLU A 22 -17.05 -0.61 -5.80
CA GLU A 22 -17.57 -0.72 -7.17
C GLU A 22 -16.43 -0.60 -8.19
N CYS A 23 -16.59 -1.27 -9.32
CA CYS A 23 -15.68 -1.13 -10.46
C CYS A 23 -16.33 -0.22 -11.51
N ALA A 24 -16.17 1.09 -11.33
CA ALA A 24 -16.73 2.09 -12.24
C ALA A 24 -16.10 2.07 -13.64
N CYS A 25 -14.85 1.59 -13.74
CA CYS A 25 -14.10 1.46 -14.99
C CYS A 25 -13.57 0.02 -15.13
N PRO A 26 -14.36 -0.90 -15.73
CA PRO A 26 -13.95 -2.29 -15.89
C PRO A 26 -12.76 -2.47 -16.83
N LYS A 27 -11.93 -3.47 -16.55
CA LYS A 27 -10.78 -3.87 -17.38
C LYS A 27 -11.17 -4.04 -18.85
N GLY A 28 -10.36 -3.48 -19.75
CA GLY A 28 -10.51 -3.65 -21.19
C GLY A 28 -11.72 -2.96 -21.82
N GLN A 29 -12.43 -2.11 -21.06
CA GLN A 29 -13.59 -1.36 -21.55
C GLN A 29 -13.31 0.15 -21.53
N SER A 30 -13.56 0.83 -22.66
CA SER A 30 -13.46 2.28 -22.73
C SER A 30 -14.57 2.91 -21.90
N GLN A 31 -14.20 3.71 -20.91
CA GLN A 31 -15.14 4.40 -20.05
C GLN A 31 -14.74 5.89 -19.92
N PRO A 32 -15.70 6.83 -19.89
CA PRO A 32 -15.38 8.21 -19.57
C PRO A 32 -14.85 8.27 -18.14
N LEU A 33 -13.69 8.89 -17.94
CA LEU A 33 -13.16 9.22 -16.62
C LEU A 33 -13.66 10.58 -16.16
N TRP A 34 -13.83 11.50 -17.12
CA TRP A 34 -14.29 12.86 -16.92
C TRP A 34 -14.94 13.36 -18.21
N ASP A 35 -16.04 14.10 -18.12
CA ASP A 35 -16.61 14.86 -19.23
C ASP A 35 -17.38 16.09 -18.72
N MET A 36 -17.69 17.02 -19.61
CA MET A 36 -18.44 18.24 -19.31
C MET A 36 -19.90 17.98 -18.86
N GLY A 37 -20.51 16.89 -19.35
CA GLY A 37 -21.92 16.53 -19.10
C GLY A 37 -22.15 15.85 -17.74
N LEU A 38 -21.13 15.21 -17.18
CA LEU A 38 -21.11 14.58 -15.85
C LEU A 38 -21.14 15.61 -14.70
N LYS A 39 -21.26 16.91 -15.00
CA LYS A 39 -21.30 18.04 -14.04
C LYS A 39 -20.20 17.95 -12.98
N GLY A 40 -18.95 17.76 -13.40
CA GLY A 40 -17.82 17.63 -12.47
C GLY A 40 -17.91 16.34 -11.66
N VAL A 41 -16.93 15.46 -11.87
CA VAL A 41 -16.73 14.18 -11.16
C VAL A 41 -17.21 14.22 -9.71
N VAL A 42 -17.90 13.15 -9.28
CA VAL A 42 -18.18 12.88 -7.86
C VAL A 42 -16.84 12.65 -7.16
N PRO A 43 -16.34 13.62 -6.37
CA PRO A 43 -15.08 13.46 -5.68
C PRO A 43 -15.17 12.26 -4.74
N ASP A 44 -14.10 11.48 -4.65
CA ASP A 44 -14.03 10.34 -3.74
C ASP A 44 -12.96 10.58 -2.68
N GLY A 45 -13.11 11.67 -1.93
CA GLY A 45 -12.11 12.20 -1.01
C GLY A 45 -11.38 13.44 -1.55
N PRO A 46 -10.38 13.95 -0.82
CA PRO A 46 -9.71 15.21 -1.15
C PRO A 46 -8.98 15.24 -2.48
N THR A 47 -8.33 14.14 -2.90
CA THR A 47 -7.69 14.05 -4.23
C THR A 47 -8.34 13.02 -5.15
N GLY A 48 -9.08 12.04 -4.60
CA GLY A 48 -9.61 10.89 -5.32
C GLY A 48 -10.79 11.15 -6.28
N SER A 49 -11.11 10.13 -7.07
CA SER A 49 -12.22 10.06 -8.01
C SER A 49 -12.94 8.71 -7.90
N LEU A 50 -14.28 8.68 -8.00
CA LEU A 50 -15.03 7.42 -8.08
C LEU A 50 -14.72 6.61 -9.35
N ARG A 51 -14.13 7.26 -10.37
CA ARG A 51 -13.69 6.67 -11.64
C ARG A 51 -12.17 6.49 -11.67
N CYS A 52 -11.63 5.93 -10.59
CA CYS A 52 -10.21 5.59 -10.51
C CYS A 52 -9.87 4.43 -11.48
N VAL A 53 -8.71 4.52 -12.12
CA VAL A 53 -8.21 3.52 -13.08
C VAL A 53 -6.80 3.09 -12.75
N THR A 54 -6.47 1.85 -13.12
CA THR A 54 -5.13 1.29 -12.95
C THR A 54 -4.60 0.82 -14.30
N PHE A 55 -3.38 1.23 -14.62
CA PHE A 55 -2.67 0.86 -15.84
C PHE A 55 -1.44 0.01 -15.53
N HIS A 56 -1.13 -0.90 -16.44
CA HIS A 56 0.11 -1.65 -16.46
C HIS A 56 1.19 -0.86 -17.20
N LEU A 57 2.11 -0.29 -16.44
CA LEU A 57 3.18 0.51 -16.99
C LEU A 57 4.33 -0.38 -17.49
N ARG A 58 4.55 -0.39 -18.80
CA ARG A 58 5.56 -1.20 -19.48
C ARG A 58 6.55 -0.33 -20.26
N PRO A 59 7.85 -0.66 -20.24
CA PRO A 59 8.80 -0.06 -21.17
C PRO A 59 8.32 -0.27 -22.61
N ASP A 60 8.54 0.73 -23.45
CA ASP A 60 8.33 0.62 -24.89
C ASP A 60 9.36 -0.32 -25.51
N GLU A 61 9.01 -1.00 -26.59
CA GLU A 61 9.91 -1.91 -27.32
C GLU A 61 10.99 -1.12 -28.07
N ILE A 62 10.74 0.17 -28.33
CA ILE A 62 11.68 1.06 -28.98
C ILE A 62 12.72 1.57 -27.96
N PRO A 63 14.03 1.45 -28.25
CA PRO A 63 15.08 1.96 -27.37
C PRO A 63 14.92 3.46 -27.07
N GLY A 64 15.04 3.85 -25.80
CA GLY A 64 15.03 5.26 -25.39
C GLY A 64 14.35 5.59 -24.06
N ASN A 65 14.23 4.63 -23.12
CA ASN A 65 13.56 4.82 -21.83
C ASN A 65 12.15 5.43 -21.94
N ARG A 66 11.43 5.10 -23.00
CA ARG A 66 10.03 5.51 -23.16
C ARG A 66 9.12 4.47 -22.56
N TRP A 67 8.03 4.91 -21.97
CA TRP A 67 6.94 4.05 -21.52
C TRP A 67 5.92 3.89 -22.65
N ARG A 68 5.37 2.69 -22.80
CA ARG A 68 4.31 2.41 -23.77
C ARG A 68 3.13 3.38 -23.56
N PRO A 69 2.45 3.84 -24.64
CA PRO A 69 1.26 4.66 -24.48
C PRO A 69 0.18 3.92 -23.68
N LEU A 70 -0.44 4.64 -22.78
CA LEU A 70 -1.64 4.27 -22.05
C LEU A 70 -2.84 4.52 -22.94
N ASP A 71 -3.83 3.63 -22.92
CA ASP A 71 -5.08 3.77 -23.67
C ASP A 71 -6.00 4.82 -23.01
N ILE A 72 -5.55 6.07 -23.05
CA ILE A 72 -6.27 7.27 -22.65
C ILE A 72 -6.60 8.05 -23.92
N THR A 73 -7.85 8.47 -24.04
CA THR A 73 -8.34 9.31 -25.12
C THR A 73 -8.78 10.66 -24.58
N ILE A 74 -8.32 11.74 -25.21
CA ILE A 74 -8.73 13.11 -24.90
C ILE A 74 -9.49 13.65 -26.11
N SER A 75 -10.70 14.12 -25.86
CA SER A 75 -11.47 14.96 -26.78
C SER A 75 -11.37 16.41 -26.31
N ALA A 76 -10.94 17.31 -27.19
CA ALA A 76 -10.75 18.71 -26.86
C ALA A 76 -11.07 19.64 -28.05
N LEU A 77 -11.25 20.92 -27.76
CA LEU A 77 -11.37 21.99 -28.73
C LEU A 77 -10.24 22.99 -28.55
N SER A 78 -9.76 23.56 -29.66
CA SER A 78 -8.81 24.67 -29.62
C SER A 78 -9.02 25.61 -30.79
N THR A 79 -8.96 26.91 -30.52
CA THR A 79 -8.91 27.95 -31.56
C THR A 79 -7.48 28.29 -31.98
N GLU A 80 -6.47 27.72 -31.33
CA GLU A 80 -5.05 28.01 -31.59
C GLU A 80 -4.39 27.01 -32.53
N VAL A 81 -4.67 25.70 -32.39
CA VAL A 81 -4.12 24.67 -33.29
C VAL A 81 -4.28 25.03 -34.77
N PRO A 82 -5.45 25.50 -35.24
CA PRO A 82 -5.61 25.86 -36.65
C PRO A 82 -4.70 27.01 -37.10
N GLN A 83 -4.30 27.90 -36.19
CA GLN A 83 -3.38 29.02 -36.48
C GLN A 83 -1.94 28.55 -36.70
N TRP A 84 -1.61 27.32 -36.30
CA TRP A 84 -0.29 26.71 -36.51
C TRP A 84 -0.21 25.95 -37.82
N TYR A 85 -1.31 25.87 -38.58
CA TYR A 85 -1.35 25.22 -39.88
C TYR A 85 -0.37 25.89 -40.84
N ARG A 86 0.28 25.05 -41.64
CA ARG A 86 1.14 25.48 -42.74
C ARG A 86 0.66 24.82 -44.01
N THR A 87 0.54 25.60 -45.06
CA THR A 87 0.31 25.03 -46.39
C THR A 87 1.57 24.29 -46.87
N PRO A 88 1.45 23.30 -47.77
CA PRO A 88 2.60 22.49 -48.20
C PRO A 88 3.79 23.28 -48.77
N ASP A 89 3.55 24.47 -49.33
CA ASP A 89 4.55 25.41 -49.85
C ASP A 89 5.31 26.18 -48.75
N GLN A 90 4.79 26.21 -47.52
CA GLN A 90 5.40 26.90 -46.37
C GLN A 90 6.35 26.01 -45.55
N GLY A 91 6.57 24.77 -46.00
CA GLY A 91 7.46 23.79 -45.37
C GLY A 91 6.71 22.66 -44.63
N PRO A 92 7.42 21.87 -43.81
CA PRO A 92 6.81 20.74 -43.12
C PRO A 92 5.70 21.18 -42.16
N PRO A 93 4.67 20.34 -41.95
CA PRO A 93 3.58 20.65 -41.04
C PRO A 93 4.13 20.88 -39.63
N ARG A 94 3.59 21.90 -38.95
CA ARG A 94 3.85 22.06 -37.52
C ARG A 94 3.26 20.90 -36.75
N THR A 95 3.84 20.63 -35.60
CA THR A 95 3.37 19.63 -34.67
C THR A 95 2.98 20.26 -33.35
N TYR A 96 2.11 19.58 -32.62
CA TYR A 96 1.74 19.91 -31.26
C TYR A 96 1.64 18.64 -30.42
N ARG A 97 1.64 18.80 -29.10
CA ARG A 97 1.33 17.73 -28.16
C ARG A 97 0.42 18.24 -27.06
N ILE A 98 -0.34 17.34 -26.45
CA ILE A 98 -1.06 17.62 -25.21
C ILE A 98 -0.24 17.07 -24.06
N THR A 99 -0.03 17.89 -23.03
CA THR A 99 0.61 17.49 -21.78
C THR A 99 -0.32 17.71 -20.60
N ALA A 100 -0.12 16.92 -19.54
CA ALA A 100 -0.93 16.98 -18.34
C ALA A 100 -0.07 16.83 -17.09
N GLY A 101 -0.47 17.51 -16.02
CA GLY A 101 0.17 17.39 -14.71
C GLY A 101 -0.73 17.88 -13.59
N LEU A 102 -0.24 17.79 -12.36
CA LEU A 102 -0.91 18.35 -11.18
C LEU A 102 -0.36 19.75 -10.88
N PRO A 103 -1.13 20.63 -10.19
CA PRO A 103 -0.70 21.98 -9.86
C PRO A 103 0.65 22.00 -9.13
N GLY A 104 1.55 22.89 -9.56
CA GLY A 104 2.89 23.03 -8.98
C GLY A 104 3.85 21.87 -9.29
N ARG A 105 3.49 20.95 -10.20
CA ARG A 105 4.32 19.80 -10.58
C ARG A 105 4.72 19.82 -12.07
N ALA A 106 5.75 19.05 -12.38
CA ALA A 106 6.19 18.78 -13.75
C ALA A 106 5.08 18.11 -14.59
N GLU A 107 5.29 18.07 -15.91
CA GLU A 107 4.48 17.24 -16.81
C GLU A 107 4.56 15.78 -16.35
N LEU A 108 3.41 15.11 -16.22
CA LEU A 108 3.29 13.70 -15.79
C LEU A 108 2.82 12.82 -16.96
N LEU A 109 2.00 13.37 -17.85
CA LEU A 109 1.56 12.72 -19.07
C LEU A 109 1.84 13.61 -20.29
N ALA A 110 2.18 12.98 -21.41
CA ALA A 110 2.28 13.65 -22.70
C ALA A 110 1.80 12.75 -23.83
N SER A 111 1.18 13.33 -24.85
CA SER A 111 0.97 12.66 -26.14
C SER A 111 2.26 12.60 -26.95
N ASP A 112 2.26 11.77 -27.99
CA ASP A 112 3.22 11.92 -29.08
C ASP A 112 2.95 13.24 -29.85
N ASP A 113 3.90 13.65 -30.68
CA ASP A 113 3.75 14.82 -31.55
C ASP A 113 2.70 14.55 -32.65
N ILE A 114 1.71 15.44 -32.75
CA ILE A 114 0.59 15.35 -33.68
C ILE A 114 0.71 16.45 -34.72
N GLN A 115 0.54 16.11 -35.99
CA GLN A 115 0.58 17.09 -37.07
C GLN A 115 -0.66 17.98 -37.09
N VAL A 116 -0.47 19.26 -37.37
CA VAL A 116 -1.56 20.19 -37.66
C VAL A 116 -1.99 19.98 -39.11
N LEU A 117 -3.21 19.48 -39.31
CA LEU A 117 -3.69 19.04 -40.63
C LEU A 117 -4.62 20.04 -41.34
N SER A 118 -5.25 20.97 -40.62
CA SER A 118 -6.25 21.88 -41.18
C SER A 118 -6.16 23.28 -40.54
N PRO A 119 -6.43 24.36 -41.32
CA PRO A 119 -6.64 25.70 -40.79
C PRO A 119 -8.04 25.89 -40.19
N ASP A 120 -8.93 24.91 -40.33
CA ASP A 120 -10.28 24.95 -39.75
C ASP A 120 -10.29 24.42 -38.30
N PRO A 121 -11.11 25.01 -37.41
CA PRO A 121 -11.34 24.47 -36.07
C PRO A 121 -11.86 23.03 -36.17
N THR A 122 -11.02 22.08 -35.81
CA THR A 122 -11.35 20.65 -35.77
C THR A 122 -11.23 20.15 -34.34
N PRO A 123 -12.15 19.26 -33.89
CA PRO A 123 -12.01 18.60 -32.61
C PRO A 123 -10.66 17.89 -32.53
N ILE A 124 -9.91 18.19 -31.48
CA ILE A 124 -8.66 17.51 -31.19
C ILE A 124 -9.03 16.17 -30.54
N LEU A 125 -8.61 15.09 -31.19
CA LEU A 125 -8.73 13.74 -30.64
C LEU A 125 -7.33 13.16 -30.46
N VAL A 126 -6.89 13.08 -29.22
CA VAL A 126 -5.60 12.45 -28.86
C VAL A 126 -5.87 11.07 -28.32
N LYS A 127 -5.14 10.07 -28.82
CA LYS A 127 -5.16 8.70 -28.33
C LYS A 127 -3.75 8.30 -27.93
N GLY A 128 -3.61 7.67 -26.78
CA GLY A 128 -2.30 7.25 -26.30
C GLY A 128 -1.57 8.38 -25.58
N LEU A 129 -1.53 8.31 -24.25
CA LEU A 129 -0.69 9.20 -23.44
C LEU A 129 0.43 8.40 -22.81
N ARG A 130 1.62 8.98 -22.72
CA ARG A 130 2.78 8.36 -22.08
C ARG A 130 3.02 8.99 -20.73
N VAL A 131 3.40 8.17 -19.76
CA VAL A 131 4.05 8.67 -18.55
C VAL A 131 5.38 9.29 -18.95
N VAL A 132 5.63 10.51 -18.49
CA VAL A 132 6.88 11.22 -18.71
C VAL A 132 7.67 11.38 -17.41
N GLY A 133 8.97 11.64 -17.55
CA GLY A 133 9.90 11.76 -16.43
C GLY A 133 10.43 10.42 -15.92
N ASP A 134 11.18 10.49 -14.83
CA ASP A 134 11.80 9.31 -14.22
C ASP A 134 10.75 8.44 -13.53
N VAL A 135 10.93 7.12 -13.64
CA VAL A 135 10.07 6.11 -13.03
C VAL A 135 10.96 5.01 -12.44
N TYR A 136 10.74 4.72 -11.15
CA TYR A 136 11.65 3.91 -10.34
C TYR A 136 11.19 2.46 -10.10
N ASN A 137 10.26 1.91 -10.90
CA ASN A 137 9.68 0.58 -10.69
C ASN A 137 9.07 0.38 -9.28
N ILE A 138 8.51 1.46 -8.72
CA ILE A 138 7.69 1.44 -7.51
C ILE A 138 6.29 1.87 -7.95
N PRO A 139 5.22 1.08 -7.70
CA PRO A 139 3.87 1.45 -8.13
C PRO A 139 3.51 2.82 -7.54
N PHE A 140 2.82 3.64 -8.31
CA PHE A 140 2.54 5.02 -7.92
C PHE A 140 1.15 5.47 -8.37
N ARG A 141 0.66 6.52 -7.71
CA ARG A 141 -0.68 7.08 -7.88
C ARG A 141 -0.57 8.58 -8.10
N ASN A 142 -1.18 9.07 -9.17
CA ASN A 142 -1.34 10.50 -9.42
C ASN A 142 -2.83 10.84 -9.41
N ALA A 143 -3.25 11.66 -8.45
CA ALA A 143 -4.66 12.03 -8.28
C ALA A 143 -4.82 13.49 -7.86
N GLY A 144 -5.94 14.08 -8.25
CA GLY A 144 -6.29 15.47 -7.97
C GLY A 144 -6.88 16.18 -9.17
N ASP A 145 -6.79 17.51 -9.17
CA ASP A 145 -7.24 18.34 -10.29
C ASP A 145 -6.12 18.46 -11.33
N TRP A 146 -6.24 17.72 -12.42
CA TRP A 146 -5.27 17.73 -13.50
C TRP A 146 -5.39 19.00 -14.33
N GLN A 147 -4.25 19.58 -14.67
CA GLN A 147 -4.09 20.70 -15.57
C GLN A 147 -3.59 20.21 -16.92
N TRP A 148 -4.27 20.62 -17.98
CA TRP A 148 -3.96 20.23 -19.36
C TRP A 148 -3.32 21.40 -20.10
N ARG A 149 -2.34 21.10 -20.94
CA ARG A 149 -1.66 22.09 -21.76
C ARG A 149 -1.56 21.61 -23.19
N LEU A 150 -1.77 22.52 -24.11
CA LEU A 150 -1.47 22.36 -25.51
C LEU A 150 -0.12 23.01 -25.78
N GLN A 151 0.83 22.28 -26.35
CA GLN A 151 2.17 22.79 -26.62
C GLN A 151 2.53 22.62 -28.10
N GLN A 152 2.94 23.70 -28.74
CA GLN A 152 3.54 23.63 -30.08
C GLN A 152 4.95 23.03 -29.99
N THR A 153 5.27 22.05 -30.83
CA THR A 153 6.57 21.37 -30.85
C THR A 153 7.36 21.67 -32.12
N GLY A 154 8.67 21.41 -32.11
CA GLY A 154 9.55 21.69 -33.27
C GLY A 154 9.85 23.18 -33.50
N VAL A 155 9.71 24.02 -32.47
CA VAL A 155 10.06 25.46 -32.48
C VAL A 155 10.88 25.84 -31.26
N ALA A 156 11.83 26.77 -31.42
CA ALA A 156 12.75 27.20 -30.37
C ALA A 156 12.05 27.86 -29.16
N SER A 157 10.89 28.48 -29.39
CA SER A 157 10.04 29.09 -28.36
C SER A 157 8.66 28.44 -28.43
N ALA A 158 8.51 27.27 -27.81
CA ALA A 158 7.25 26.54 -27.79
C ALA A 158 6.17 27.36 -27.07
N HIS A 159 5.17 27.83 -27.81
CA HIS A 159 3.96 28.39 -27.22
C HIS A 159 3.23 27.29 -26.44
N GLN A 160 2.76 27.61 -25.24
CA GLN A 160 1.99 26.72 -24.38
C GLN A 160 0.69 27.38 -23.95
N THR A 161 -0.38 26.61 -24.03
CA THR A 161 -1.74 27.08 -23.78
C THR A 161 -2.40 26.20 -22.76
N LEU A 162 -2.74 26.78 -21.62
CA LEU A 162 -3.37 26.08 -20.51
C LEU A 162 -4.87 25.92 -20.78
N CYS A 163 -5.41 24.74 -20.51
CA CYS A 163 -6.85 24.51 -20.47
C CYS A 163 -7.44 25.25 -19.27
N GLU A 164 -8.51 26.01 -19.49
CA GLU A 164 -9.18 26.79 -18.43
C GLU A 164 -9.78 25.87 -17.36
N THR A 165 -10.27 24.70 -17.78
CA THR A 165 -10.93 23.72 -16.91
C THR A 165 -9.93 22.66 -16.44
N SER A 166 -9.81 22.49 -15.13
CA SER A 166 -9.10 21.35 -14.55
C SER A 166 -10.02 20.11 -14.50
N THR A 167 -9.43 18.93 -14.55
CA THR A 167 -10.17 17.67 -14.54
C THR A 167 -9.79 16.82 -13.34
N ARG A 168 -10.76 16.44 -12.51
CA ARG A 168 -10.52 15.55 -11.36
C ARG A 168 -10.30 14.11 -11.83
N LEU A 169 -9.09 13.58 -11.71
CA LEU A 169 -8.75 12.21 -12.11
C LEU A 169 -7.92 11.51 -11.03
N GLU A 170 -7.97 10.18 -11.02
CA GLU A 170 -7.17 9.30 -10.16
C GLU A 170 -6.60 8.14 -10.99
N LEU A 171 -5.33 8.29 -11.38
CA LEU A 171 -4.62 7.34 -12.23
C LEU A 171 -3.58 6.59 -11.39
N CYS A 172 -3.66 5.27 -11.41
CA CYS A 172 -2.75 4.37 -10.70
C CYS A 172 -1.90 3.57 -11.69
N PHE A 173 -0.64 3.34 -11.34
CA PHE A 173 0.34 2.69 -12.21
C PHE A 173 1.02 1.56 -11.45
N VAL A 174 0.98 0.37 -12.04
CA VAL A 174 1.60 -0.84 -11.51
C VAL A 174 2.50 -1.48 -12.57
N PHE A 175 3.48 -2.28 -12.14
CA PHE A 175 4.46 -2.94 -13.03
C PHE A 175 4.17 -4.42 -13.25
N GLY A 176 3.43 -5.06 -12.35
CA GLY A 176 2.99 -6.45 -12.54
C GLY A 176 1.93 -6.56 -13.65
N PRO A 177 1.93 -7.65 -14.43
CA PRO A 177 0.94 -7.92 -15.46
C PRO A 177 -0.41 -8.39 -14.92
N SER A 178 -0.50 -8.65 -13.61
CA SER A 178 -1.72 -9.07 -12.91
C SER A 178 -1.70 -8.57 -11.47
N PRO A 179 -2.87 -8.32 -10.84
CA PRO A 179 -2.95 -8.10 -9.41
C PRO A 179 -2.35 -9.27 -8.62
N PRO A 180 -1.99 -9.06 -7.33
CA PRO A 180 -1.57 -10.15 -6.46
C PRO A 180 -2.62 -11.28 -6.45
N SER A 181 -2.18 -12.52 -6.64
CA SER A 181 -3.07 -13.66 -6.96
C SER A 181 -2.83 -14.88 -6.05
N GLY A 182 -2.26 -14.68 -4.87
CA GLY A 182 -1.99 -15.78 -3.95
C GLY A 182 -0.90 -16.74 -4.43
N PRO A 183 -0.82 -17.95 -3.85
CA PRO A 183 -1.98 -18.77 -3.53
C PRO A 183 -2.52 -18.56 -2.12
N TRP A 184 -3.84 -18.76 -1.99
CA TRP A 184 -4.56 -18.81 -0.70
C TRP A 184 -4.16 -19.99 0.17
N GLU A 185 -4.02 -21.15 -0.47
CA GLU A 185 -3.58 -22.40 0.14
C GLU A 185 -2.42 -22.93 -0.67
N SER A 186 -1.36 -23.32 0.02
CA SER A 186 -0.29 -24.07 -0.60
C SER A 186 -0.41 -25.52 -0.18
N ASP A 187 -0.66 -26.40 -1.15
CA ASP A 187 -0.58 -27.85 -0.96
C ASP A 187 0.88 -28.31 -0.86
N GLU A 188 1.82 -27.46 -1.27
CA GLU A 188 3.25 -27.70 -1.17
C GLU A 188 3.77 -27.17 0.16
N ALA A 189 4.42 -28.05 0.95
CA ALA A 189 4.99 -27.73 2.26
C ALA A 189 6.04 -26.59 2.23
N HIS A 190 6.48 -26.16 1.05
CA HIS A 190 7.54 -25.17 0.83
C HIS A 190 7.04 -23.85 0.22
N ARG A 191 5.81 -23.78 -0.28
CA ARG A 191 5.28 -22.55 -0.88
C ARG A 191 4.47 -21.78 0.16
N ARG A 192 4.71 -20.46 0.22
CA ARG A 192 4.05 -19.57 1.19
C ARG A 192 2.66 -19.17 0.72
N THR A 193 1.79 -18.86 1.67
CA THR A 193 0.54 -18.13 1.40
C THR A 193 0.86 -16.70 1.01
N ALA A 194 0.11 -16.17 0.04
CA ALA A 194 0.19 -14.78 -0.37
C ALA A 194 -1.23 -14.19 -0.48
N ALA A 195 -1.31 -12.86 -0.48
CA ALA A 195 -2.59 -12.19 -0.64
C ALA A 195 -3.09 -12.37 -2.08
N ASP A 196 -4.32 -12.83 -2.24
CA ASP A 196 -5.04 -12.80 -3.51
C ASP A 196 -6.02 -11.65 -3.50
N PHE A 197 -5.97 -10.87 -4.56
CA PHE A 197 -6.85 -9.76 -4.76
C PHE A 197 -8.05 -10.13 -5.62
N GLU A 198 -8.15 -11.36 -6.14
CA GLU A 198 -9.24 -11.85 -6.99
C GLU A 198 -9.40 -11.04 -8.30
N ASP A 199 -8.29 -10.85 -9.04
CA ASP A 199 -8.21 -10.11 -10.33
C ASP A 199 -8.69 -8.65 -10.28
N ARG A 200 -8.43 -7.97 -9.15
CA ARG A 200 -8.75 -6.55 -8.96
C ARG A 200 -7.70 -5.83 -8.12
N HIS A 201 -7.69 -4.51 -8.20
CA HIS A 201 -6.98 -3.65 -7.26
C HIS A 201 -7.96 -2.87 -6.40
N PHE A 202 -7.54 -2.55 -5.17
CA PHE A 202 -8.35 -1.82 -4.21
C PHE A 202 -7.80 -0.41 -4.05
N ILE A 203 -8.60 0.60 -4.42
CA ILE A 203 -8.13 1.99 -4.37
C ILE A 203 -7.74 2.41 -2.94
N ASP A 204 -8.36 1.80 -1.93
CA ASP A 204 -8.06 2.06 -0.54
C ASP A 204 -6.61 1.71 -0.18
N LEU A 205 -6.08 0.60 -0.70
CA LEU A 205 -4.67 0.25 -0.52
C LEU A 205 -3.77 1.20 -1.29
N PHE A 206 -4.18 1.61 -2.50
CA PHE A 206 -3.41 2.53 -3.31
C PHE A 206 -3.29 3.91 -2.68
N ARG A 207 -4.37 4.44 -2.13
CA ARG A 207 -4.37 5.73 -1.42
C ARG A 207 -3.48 5.74 -0.18
N LEU A 208 -3.30 4.59 0.47
CA LEU A 208 -2.35 4.44 1.56
C LEU A 208 -0.92 4.28 1.04
N PHE A 209 -0.69 3.32 0.16
CA PHE A 209 0.64 2.76 -0.05
C PHE A 209 1.30 3.15 -1.37
N LEU A 210 0.55 3.61 -2.38
CA LEU A 210 1.16 4.12 -3.60
C LEU A 210 1.57 5.59 -3.39
N PRO A 211 2.88 5.91 -3.41
CA PRO A 211 3.33 7.29 -3.45
C PRO A 211 2.91 7.99 -4.73
N SER A 212 3.03 9.32 -4.76
CA SER A 212 2.98 10.03 -6.05
C SER A 212 4.29 9.87 -6.82
N GLN A 213 4.26 9.97 -8.16
CA GLN A 213 5.48 9.84 -8.96
C GLN A 213 6.58 10.82 -8.49
N MET A 214 6.20 12.06 -8.21
CA MET A 214 7.15 13.09 -7.74
C MET A 214 7.70 12.79 -6.35
N GLU A 215 6.90 12.23 -5.43
CA GLU A 215 7.39 11.81 -4.11
C GLU A 215 8.52 10.79 -4.25
N VAL A 216 8.43 9.89 -5.24
CA VAL A 216 9.48 8.92 -5.54
C VAL A 216 10.70 9.60 -6.15
N VAL A 217 10.50 10.45 -7.18
CA VAL A 217 11.57 11.17 -7.88
C VAL A 217 12.36 12.08 -6.93
N ASP A 218 11.67 12.81 -6.06
CA ASP A 218 12.29 13.75 -5.11
C ASP A 218 13.04 13.01 -3.99
N SER A 219 12.64 11.77 -3.68
CA SER A 219 13.23 10.98 -2.59
C SER A 219 14.39 10.09 -3.03
N LEU A 220 14.44 9.68 -4.30
CA LEU A 220 15.39 8.70 -4.80
C LEU A 220 16.37 9.31 -5.79
N SER A 221 17.64 8.98 -5.62
CA SER A 221 18.66 9.27 -6.63
C SER A 221 18.39 8.49 -7.91
N SER A 222 18.70 9.07 -9.08
CA SER A 222 18.70 8.38 -10.37
C SER A 222 19.57 7.11 -10.40
N THR A 223 20.51 6.98 -9.45
CA THR A 223 21.40 5.82 -9.29
C THR A 223 20.90 4.79 -8.27
N ALA A 224 19.72 4.99 -7.66
CA ALA A 224 19.17 4.11 -6.63
C ALA A 224 18.99 2.68 -7.15
N THR A 225 19.53 1.71 -6.41
CA THR A 225 19.44 0.29 -6.72
C THR A 225 18.05 -0.26 -6.45
N ALA A 226 17.75 -1.48 -6.92
CA ALA A 226 16.50 -2.18 -6.59
C ALA A 226 16.31 -2.33 -5.07
N ARG A 227 17.40 -2.58 -4.34
CA ARG A 227 17.39 -2.66 -2.87
C ARG A 227 17.05 -1.33 -2.23
N ASP A 228 17.63 -0.22 -2.69
CA ASP A 228 17.38 1.12 -2.14
C ASP A 228 15.92 1.53 -2.33
N ARG A 229 15.37 1.27 -3.51
CA ARG A 229 13.96 1.51 -3.88
C ARG A 229 13.01 0.72 -2.98
N ALA A 230 13.27 -0.58 -2.84
CA ALA A 230 12.47 -1.46 -1.99
C ALA A 230 12.50 -1.04 -0.52
N LEU A 231 13.69 -0.69 0.01
CA LEU A 231 13.85 -0.23 1.37
C LEU A 231 13.16 1.12 1.62
N TRP A 232 13.27 2.07 0.68
CA TRP A 232 12.56 3.34 0.76
C TRP A 232 11.04 3.14 0.80
N TYR A 233 10.50 2.32 -0.11
CA TYR A 233 9.07 2.01 -0.18
C TYR A 233 8.55 1.42 1.13
N LEU A 234 9.32 0.49 1.70
CA LEU A 234 9.00 -0.17 2.96
C LEU A 234 9.04 0.79 4.16
N ARG A 235 10.04 1.67 4.23
CA ARG A 235 10.12 2.74 5.24
C ARG A 235 8.94 3.69 5.16
N ARG A 236 8.62 4.15 3.94
CA ARG A 236 7.44 4.99 3.67
C ARG A 236 6.16 4.28 4.15
N THR A 237 6.01 3.00 3.81
CA THR A 237 4.87 2.18 4.23
C THR A 237 4.74 2.10 5.74
N MET A 238 5.82 1.84 6.49
CA MET A 238 5.77 1.81 7.95
C MET A 238 5.40 3.17 8.55
N SER A 239 5.95 4.26 8.00
CA SER A 239 5.58 5.62 8.38
C SER A 239 4.10 5.91 8.12
N THR A 240 3.57 5.50 6.96
CA THR A 240 2.15 5.61 6.63
C THR A 240 1.29 4.84 7.63
N ILE A 241 1.59 3.56 7.87
CA ILE A 241 0.83 2.72 8.81
C ILE A 241 0.84 3.38 10.18
N TRP A 242 2.02 3.72 10.72
CA TRP A 242 2.17 4.35 12.03
C TRP A 242 1.39 5.67 12.14
N GLY A 243 1.44 6.49 11.07
CA GLY A 243 0.73 7.75 10.99
C GLY A 243 -0.79 7.63 11.17
N LEU A 244 -1.38 6.49 10.79
CA LEU A 244 -2.83 6.22 10.98
C LEU A 244 -3.25 6.20 12.46
N GLY A 245 -2.32 5.91 13.37
CA GLY A 245 -2.58 5.95 14.82
C GLY A 245 -2.48 7.37 15.39
N LEU A 246 -1.84 8.30 14.67
CA LEU A 246 -1.60 9.65 15.16
C LEU A 246 -2.61 10.66 14.64
N LYS A 247 -3.03 10.51 13.38
CA LYS A 247 -3.97 11.41 12.73
C LYS A 247 -4.72 10.71 11.59
N PRO A 248 -5.91 11.21 11.21
CA PRO A 248 -6.58 10.76 10.00
C PRO A 248 -5.66 10.89 8.78
N HIS A 249 -5.67 9.89 7.90
CA HIS A 249 -4.93 9.96 6.65
C HIS A 249 -5.51 11.08 5.76
N ALA A 250 -4.68 11.76 4.97
CA ALA A 250 -5.12 12.89 4.16
C ALA A 250 -6.32 12.55 3.26
N GLU A 251 -6.33 11.37 2.65
CA GLU A 251 -7.47 10.91 1.85
C GLU A 251 -8.73 10.59 2.68
N TYR A 252 -8.57 10.20 3.95
CA TYR A 252 -9.60 9.73 4.88
C TYR A 252 -9.69 10.69 6.09
N ALA A 253 -9.88 11.98 5.84
CA ALA A 253 -9.83 13.00 6.89
C ALA A 253 -10.93 12.83 7.96
N ASP A 254 -12.02 12.16 7.62
CA ASP A 254 -13.15 11.80 8.47
C ASP A 254 -12.92 10.53 9.31
N ARG A 255 -11.91 9.72 8.96
CA ARG A 255 -11.61 8.49 9.69
C ARG A 255 -11.04 8.81 11.09
N PRO A 256 -11.56 8.21 12.17
CA PRO A 256 -10.95 8.35 13.49
C PRO A 256 -9.56 7.70 13.54
N VAL A 257 -8.71 8.19 14.43
CA VAL A 257 -7.44 7.51 14.73
C VAL A 257 -7.73 6.12 15.31
N THR A 258 -6.97 5.12 14.86
CA THR A 258 -7.13 3.75 15.33
C THR A 258 -6.09 3.48 16.42
N GLN A 259 -6.50 2.86 17.52
CA GLN A 259 -5.61 2.53 18.63
C GLN A 259 -5.29 1.03 18.67
N LEU A 260 -4.11 0.66 19.15
CA LEU A 260 -3.81 -0.76 19.39
C LEU A 260 -4.64 -1.28 20.58
N ASP A 261 -5.46 -2.32 20.34
CA ASP A 261 -6.05 -3.19 21.35
C ASP A 261 -4.97 -4.15 21.86
N VAL A 262 -4.58 -3.92 23.11
CA VAL A 262 -3.58 -4.75 23.79
C VAL A 262 -4.23 -5.90 24.57
N GLY A 263 -5.50 -5.76 24.96
CA GLY A 263 -6.15 -6.58 26.01
C GLY A 263 -7.14 -7.62 25.50
N GLY A 264 -7.68 -7.47 24.29
CA GLY A 264 -8.69 -8.35 23.74
C GLY A 264 -8.15 -9.29 22.68
N GLY A 265 -7.82 -10.53 23.04
CA GLY A 265 -7.80 -11.64 22.06
C GLY A 265 -9.19 -11.99 21.51
N GLY A 266 -10.21 -11.15 21.75
CA GLY A 266 -11.58 -11.36 21.29
C GLY A 266 -11.74 -10.95 19.83
N ALA A 267 -12.37 -11.81 19.04
CA ALA A 267 -12.69 -11.59 17.63
C ALA A 267 -13.57 -10.33 17.34
N GLY A 268 -14.00 -9.59 18.36
CA GLY A 268 -14.84 -8.39 18.22
C GLY A 268 -14.09 -7.15 17.72
N SER A 269 -12.76 -7.06 17.93
CA SER A 269 -11.95 -5.87 17.59
C SER A 269 -11.06 -6.06 16.35
N SER A 270 -11.00 -7.26 15.75
CA SER A 270 -10.14 -7.53 14.58
C SER A 270 -10.90 -7.33 13.27
N SER A 271 -10.19 -6.90 12.23
CA SER A 271 -10.70 -6.86 10.86
C SER A 271 -10.57 -8.19 10.12
N PHE A 272 -9.98 -9.21 10.74
CA PHE A 272 -10.00 -10.56 10.20
C PHE A 272 -11.34 -11.22 10.46
N TYR A 273 -11.93 -11.77 9.40
CA TYR A 273 -13.01 -12.74 9.55
C TYR A 273 -12.70 -14.00 8.77
N LEU A 274 -13.35 -15.06 9.22
CA LEU A 274 -13.36 -16.32 8.53
C LEU A 274 -14.67 -16.43 7.76
N CYS A 275 -14.57 -16.42 6.43
CA CYS A 275 -15.53 -17.23 5.69
C CYS A 275 -15.09 -18.67 5.90
N PRO A 276 -15.89 -19.57 6.53
CA PRO A 276 -15.59 -20.98 6.43
C PRO A 276 -15.56 -21.31 4.94
N LEU A 277 -14.40 -21.77 4.45
CA LEU A 277 -14.31 -22.35 3.12
C LEU A 277 -15.46 -23.36 2.97
N PRO A 278 -16.16 -23.39 1.82
CA PRO A 278 -17.13 -24.45 1.55
C PRO A 278 -16.48 -25.80 1.85
N GLY A 279 -16.99 -26.51 2.86
CA GLY A 279 -16.51 -27.84 3.25
C GLY A 279 -15.47 -27.92 4.39
N VAL A 280 -14.97 -26.81 4.96
CA VAL A 280 -14.07 -26.85 6.13
C VAL A 280 -14.82 -26.54 7.44
N PRO A 281 -14.87 -27.47 8.41
CA PRO A 281 -15.53 -27.22 9.70
C PRO A 281 -14.85 -26.06 10.44
N ARG A 282 -15.65 -25.10 10.95
CA ARG A 282 -15.16 -23.97 11.77
C ARG A 282 -14.27 -24.42 12.95
N ALA A 283 -14.49 -25.61 13.50
CA ALA A 283 -13.71 -26.17 14.60
C ALA A 283 -12.26 -26.54 14.22
N ALA A 284 -11.97 -26.77 12.94
CA ALA A 284 -10.63 -27.08 12.44
C ALA A 284 -9.79 -25.83 12.11
N PHE A 285 -10.41 -24.64 12.14
CA PHE A 285 -9.76 -23.39 11.79
C PHE A 285 -9.54 -22.53 13.04
N ARG A 286 -8.29 -22.07 13.24
CA ARG A 286 -7.93 -21.15 14.32
C ARG A 286 -7.81 -19.72 13.74
N PRO A 287 -8.84 -18.85 13.88
CA PRO A 287 -8.86 -17.49 13.31
C PRO A 287 -7.64 -16.63 13.68
N GLN A 288 -7.01 -16.97 14.81
CA GLN A 288 -5.81 -16.30 15.32
C GLN A 288 -4.59 -16.32 14.39
N TYR A 289 -4.59 -17.09 13.30
CA TYR A 289 -3.42 -17.18 12.40
C TYR A 289 -3.59 -16.46 11.07
N GLY A 290 -4.79 -16.01 10.68
CA GLY A 290 -5.00 -15.33 9.39
C GLY A 290 -6.36 -15.62 8.78
N GLY A 291 -6.63 -15.02 7.61
CA GLY A 291 -7.91 -15.15 6.91
C GLY A 291 -8.15 -14.06 5.87
N ARG A 292 -9.42 -13.72 5.67
CA ARG A 292 -9.80 -12.58 4.82
C ARG A 292 -9.76 -11.31 5.67
N PHE A 293 -9.08 -10.28 5.16
CA PHE A 293 -8.97 -8.99 5.80
C PHE A 293 -10.10 -8.06 5.32
N ASP A 294 -10.93 -7.57 6.25
CA ASP A 294 -11.99 -6.61 5.97
C ASP A 294 -11.44 -5.20 5.82
N LEU A 295 -10.77 -4.98 4.68
CA LEU A 295 -10.25 -3.68 4.30
C LEU A 295 -11.34 -2.60 4.34
N ARG A 296 -12.58 -2.92 3.96
CA ARG A 296 -13.67 -1.95 3.89
C ARG A 296 -14.02 -1.39 5.26
N ARG A 297 -14.27 -2.27 6.23
CA ARG A 297 -14.61 -1.88 7.61
C ARG A 297 -13.43 -1.19 8.29
N TRP A 298 -12.22 -1.69 8.05
CA TRP A 298 -11.01 -1.06 8.55
C TRP A 298 -10.85 0.38 8.05
N MET A 299 -10.98 0.60 6.74
CA MET A 299 -10.77 1.91 6.13
C MET A 299 -11.87 2.92 6.47
N ARG A 300 -13.09 2.45 6.71
CA ARG A 300 -14.21 3.27 7.21
C ARG A 300 -14.12 3.58 8.70
N GLY A 301 -13.08 3.10 9.41
CA GLY A 301 -12.93 3.34 10.83
C GLY A 301 -14.06 2.73 11.66
N THR A 302 -14.66 1.62 11.20
CA THR A 302 -15.68 0.90 11.98
C THR A 302 -15.11 0.38 13.31
N TYR A 303 -13.79 0.19 13.37
CA TYR A 303 -13.08 -0.23 14.57
C TYR A 303 -12.37 0.96 15.20
N ALA A 304 -12.70 1.26 16.46
CA ALA A 304 -11.94 2.20 17.29
C ALA A 304 -10.54 1.66 17.63
N TYR A 305 -10.40 0.33 17.64
CA TYR A 305 -9.17 -0.37 17.97
C TYR A 305 -8.72 -1.34 16.88
N CYS A 306 -7.49 -1.80 16.99
CA CYS A 306 -6.90 -2.80 16.12
C CYS A 306 -5.94 -3.74 16.83
N THR A 307 -5.66 -4.88 16.22
CA THR A 307 -4.70 -5.85 16.75
C THR A 307 -3.35 -5.76 16.03
N ALA A 308 -2.31 -6.36 16.61
CA ALA A 308 -1.02 -6.55 15.92
C ALA A 308 -1.17 -7.36 14.61
N LEU A 309 -2.19 -8.23 14.52
CA LEU A 309 -2.52 -8.94 13.29
C LEU A 309 -2.99 -7.96 12.21
N ASP A 310 -3.86 -7.01 12.52
CA ASP A 310 -4.37 -6.04 11.53
C ASP A 310 -3.23 -5.14 11.01
N LEU A 311 -2.27 -4.77 11.87
CA LEU A 311 -1.10 -3.98 11.44
C LEU A 311 -0.16 -4.80 10.55
N ALA A 312 0.09 -6.07 10.89
CA ALA A 312 0.81 -6.98 10.01
C ALA A 312 0.07 -7.21 8.68
N ALA A 313 -1.27 -7.15 8.68
CA ALA A 313 -2.12 -7.29 7.49
C ALA A 313 -1.83 -6.19 6.49
N LEU A 314 -1.85 -4.95 6.97
CA LEU A 314 -1.52 -3.78 6.17
C LEU A 314 -0.09 -3.86 5.62
N ALA A 315 0.87 -4.29 6.44
CA ALA A 315 2.25 -4.45 6.01
C ALA A 315 2.40 -5.51 4.90
N GLN A 316 1.75 -6.68 5.05
CA GLN A 316 1.78 -7.73 4.04
C GLN A 316 1.10 -7.27 2.73
N LEU A 317 -0.06 -6.61 2.84
CA LEU A 317 -0.78 -6.09 1.68
C LEU A 317 0.06 -5.05 0.93
N ALA A 318 0.75 -4.15 1.62
CA ALA A 318 1.67 -3.21 1.00
C ALA A 318 2.84 -3.92 0.30
N CYS A 319 3.40 -4.97 0.93
CA CYS A 319 4.45 -5.76 0.29
C CYS A 319 3.98 -6.44 -1.00
N ALA A 320 2.74 -6.95 -1.02
CA ALA A 320 2.15 -7.59 -2.19
C ALA A 320 1.96 -6.64 -3.38
N LEU A 321 1.81 -5.33 -3.13
CA LEU A 321 1.70 -4.33 -4.21
C LEU A 321 3.01 -4.12 -4.98
N LEU A 322 4.16 -4.40 -4.37
CA LEU A 322 5.46 -4.23 -5.01
C LEU A 322 5.81 -5.49 -5.83
N GLN A 323 5.34 -5.52 -7.07
CA GLN A 323 5.63 -6.57 -8.05
C GLN A 323 6.63 -6.09 -9.11
N ASP A 324 7.43 -7.02 -9.63
CA ASP A 324 8.27 -6.78 -10.80
C ASP A 324 7.47 -6.85 -12.12
N GLY A 325 8.14 -6.61 -13.25
CA GLY A 325 7.53 -6.67 -14.59
C GLY A 325 7.00 -8.06 -15.00
N ALA A 326 7.39 -9.12 -14.30
CA ALA A 326 6.89 -10.47 -14.50
C ALA A 326 5.73 -10.81 -13.55
N GLY A 327 5.43 -9.94 -12.58
CA GLY A 327 4.37 -10.12 -11.58
C GLY A 327 4.83 -10.80 -10.30
N ALA A 328 6.12 -11.10 -10.14
CA ALA A 328 6.64 -11.67 -8.91
C ALA A 328 6.73 -10.59 -7.82
N GLU A 329 6.34 -10.93 -6.58
CA GLU A 329 6.49 -10.04 -5.43
C GLU A 329 7.99 -9.81 -5.14
N VAL A 330 8.41 -8.54 -5.12
CA VAL A 330 9.83 -8.15 -4.95
C VAL A 330 10.35 -8.44 -3.54
N LEU A 331 9.46 -8.43 -2.54
CA LEU A 331 9.82 -8.41 -1.12
C LEU A 331 9.69 -9.76 -0.42
N ASP A 332 9.12 -10.76 -1.09
CA ASP A 332 8.88 -12.09 -0.55
C ASP A 332 8.34 -12.09 0.91
N PRO A 333 7.27 -11.35 1.24
CA PRO A 333 6.82 -11.15 2.62
C PRO A 333 6.40 -12.47 3.28
N ARG A 334 6.94 -12.71 4.48
CA ARG A 334 6.60 -13.81 5.37
C ARG A 334 5.91 -13.28 6.61
N TRP A 335 4.65 -13.67 6.81
CA TRP A 335 3.96 -13.41 8.06
C TRP A 335 4.56 -14.23 9.20
N VAL A 336 4.72 -13.60 10.35
CA VAL A 336 5.10 -14.27 11.58
C VAL A 336 4.08 -13.96 12.66
N CYS A 337 3.57 -15.02 13.30
CA CYS A 337 2.71 -14.92 14.46
C CYS A 337 3.40 -15.59 15.62
N ALA A 338 3.48 -14.94 16.77
CA ALA A 338 4.20 -15.44 17.93
C ALA A 338 3.35 -15.43 19.20
N THR A 339 3.55 -16.43 20.05
CA THR A 339 2.84 -16.62 21.32
C THR A 339 3.73 -17.36 22.32
N GLY A 340 3.22 -17.56 23.54
CA GLY A 340 3.90 -18.30 24.59
C GLY A 340 3.96 -19.80 24.32
N ASN A 341 5.01 -20.43 24.84
CA ASN A 341 5.14 -21.88 24.81
C ASN A 341 4.29 -22.53 25.92
N ALA A 342 3.07 -22.97 25.56
CA ALA A 342 2.16 -23.63 26.49
C ALA A 342 2.75 -24.88 27.14
N SER A 343 3.67 -25.60 26.46
CA SER A 343 4.35 -26.76 27.05
C SER A 343 5.29 -26.39 28.20
N LEU A 344 5.70 -25.12 28.26
CA LEU A 344 6.48 -24.52 29.34
C LEU A 344 5.61 -23.70 30.31
N GLY A 345 4.28 -23.87 30.27
CA GLY A 345 3.35 -23.09 31.11
C GLY A 345 3.26 -21.61 30.72
N GLN A 346 3.76 -21.22 29.54
CA GLN A 346 3.71 -19.85 29.05
C GLN A 346 2.52 -19.68 28.11
N ALA A 347 1.53 -18.90 28.52
CA ALA A 347 0.31 -18.65 27.74
C ALA A 347 0.38 -17.39 26.86
N ALA A 348 1.45 -16.59 26.97
CA ALA A 348 1.58 -15.28 26.34
C ALA A 348 2.92 -15.15 25.61
N PHE A 349 2.94 -14.39 24.52
CA PHE A 349 4.17 -13.98 23.81
C PHE A 349 5.18 -13.37 24.78
N GLY A 350 4.71 -12.52 25.70
CA GLY A 350 5.52 -12.06 26.83
C GLY A 350 5.35 -10.57 27.13
N HIS A 351 6.24 -10.05 27.97
CA HIS A 351 6.31 -8.62 28.21
C HIS A 351 7.19 -7.95 27.15
N VAL A 352 6.79 -6.77 26.70
CA VAL A 352 7.57 -5.97 25.76
C VAL A 352 8.43 -4.95 26.49
N CYS A 353 9.57 -4.60 25.90
CA CYS A 353 10.39 -3.47 26.34
C CYS A 353 9.61 -2.15 26.27
N PRO A 354 9.99 -1.10 27.03
CA PRO A 354 9.39 0.23 26.93
C PRO A 354 9.40 0.78 25.50
N GLY A 355 8.30 1.44 25.13
CA GLY A 355 8.19 2.17 23.88
C GLY A 355 6.80 2.78 23.71
N THR A 356 6.62 3.51 22.61
CA THR A 356 5.30 4.03 22.25
C THR A 356 4.52 2.94 21.53
N LEU A 357 3.27 2.71 21.90
CA LEU A 357 2.37 1.82 21.16
C LEU A 357 1.65 2.57 20.04
N PHE A 358 1.30 1.84 18.98
CA PHE A 358 0.50 2.37 17.89
C PHE A 358 -0.80 3.01 18.38
N GLY A 359 -1.03 4.27 18.01
CA GLY A 359 -2.21 5.03 18.43
C GLY A 359 -2.17 5.61 19.84
N TRP A 360 -1.05 5.46 20.55
CA TRP A 360 -0.91 5.84 21.96
C TRP A 360 0.30 6.77 22.21
N PRO A 361 0.41 7.92 21.50
CA PRO A 361 1.59 8.80 21.61
C PRO A 361 1.76 9.45 23.00
N ALA A 362 0.70 9.53 23.80
CA ALA A 362 0.73 10.06 25.16
C ALA A 362 1.46 9.13 26.16
N PHE A 363 1.79 7.90 25.76
CA PHE A 363 2.37 6.90 26.64
C PHE A 363 3.68 6.34 26.04
N PRO A 364 4.75 7.16 25.98
CA PRO A 364 6.01 6.77 25.33
C PRO A 364 6.77 5.64 26.03
N GLN A 365 6.37 5.32 27.27
CA GLN A 365 6.93 4.24 28.08
C GLN A 365 5.96 3.07 28.26
N CYS A 366 4.92 2.97 27.41
CA CYS A 366 3.92 1.93 27.51
C CYS A 366 4.55 0.55 27.20
N ASN A 367 4.74 -0.25 28.24
CA ASN A 367 5.34 -1.58 28.18
C ASN A 367 4.36 -2.71 28.56
N SER A 368 3.08 -2.38 28.81
CA SER A 368 2.14 -3.28 29.49
C SER A 368 0.73 -3.18 28.94
N VAL A 369 0.08 -4.34 28.79
CA VAL A 369 -1.32 -4.52 28.37
C VAL A 369 -2.33 -3.94 29.39
N VAL A 370 -1.85 -3.38 30.51
CA VAL A 370 -2.63 -2.86 31.66
C VAL A 370 -3.60 -1.72 31.30
N TYR A 371 -3.46 -1.05 30.15
CA TYR A 371 -4.39 0.01 29.77
C TYR A 371 -5.80 -0.47 29.43
N GLY A 372 -5.98 -1.77 29.12
CA GLY A 372 -7.33 -2.36 29.03
C GLY A 372 -8.15 -2.25 30.33
N ALA A 373 -7.48 -2.00 31.47
CA ALA A 373 -8.10 -1.87 32.79
C ALA A 373 -8.21 -0.41 33.31
N GLY A 374 -7.91 0.60 32.49
CA GLY A 374 -8.32 1.98 32.78
C GLY A 374 -7.41 2.83 33.69
N GLY A 375 -6.14 2.48 33.87
CA GLY A 375 -5.22 3.40 34.53
C GLY A 375 -3.84 2.82 34.75
N LEU A 376 -2.82 3.53 34.28
CA LEU A 376 -1.58 3.85 34.98
C LEU A 376 -0.74 4.77 34.07
N THR A 377 0.15 5.60 34.64
CA THR A 377 0.94 6.62 33.91
C THR A 377 2.44 6.31 33.88
N ALA A 378 2.88 5.18 34.42
CA ALA A 378 4.30 4.86 34.59
C ALA A 378 4.61 3.37 34.39
N TYR A 379 5.88 3.09 34.02
CA TYR A 379 6.46 1.75 33.92
C TYR A 379 6.39 1.02 35.28
N PRO A 380 5.59 -0.04 35.43
CA PRO A 380 5.69 -0.88 36.61
C PRO A 380 7.02 -1.66 36.56
N PRO A 381 7.74 -1.84 37.69
CA PRO A 381 8.99 -2.58 37.74
C PRO A 381 8.91 -3.94 37.04
N ALA A 382 10.03 -4.47 36.52
CA ALA A 382 10.03 -5.68 35.70
C ALA A 382 9.35 -6.91 36.35
N ARG A 383 9.28 -6.95 37.68
CA ARG A 383 8.65 -8.01 38.50
C ARG A 383 7.29 -7.64 39.10
N ALA A 384 6.72 -6.49 38.75
CA ALA A 384 5.42 -6.09 39.28
C ALA A 384 4.33 -7.09 38.85
N ALA A 385 3.54 -7.56 39.82
CA ALA A 385 2.45 -8.52 39.59
C ALA A 385 1.39 -7.98 38.62
N GLU A 386 1.31 -6.66 38.47
CA GLU A 386 0.38 -5.94 37.59
C GLU A 386 0.78 -6.00 36.12
N ARG A 387 1.98 -6.47 35.75
CA ARG A 387 2.37 -6.62 34.34
C ARG A 387 1.52 -7.68 33.66
N ALA A 388 0.86 -7.27 32.57
CA ALA A 388 0.14 -8.18 31.70
C ALA A 388 0.96 -8.41 30.42
N GLY A 389 1.20 -9.69 30.12
CA GLY A 389 1.87 -10.11 28.89
C GLY A 389 0.98 -10.00 27.68
N LEU A 390 1.58 -9.68 26.54
CA LEU A 390 0.91 -9.72 25.25
C LEU A 390 0.59 -11.19 24.93
N ALA A 391 -0.68 -11.53 24.76
CA ALA A 391 -1.08 -12.91 24.48
C ALA A 391 -0.51 -13.40 23.13
N TRP A 392 -0.59 -12.53 22.12
CA TRP A 392 -0.17 -12.80 20.74
C TRP A 392 0.47 -11.57 20.11
N HIS A 393 1.50 -11.80 19.29
CA HIS A 393 2.12 -10.75 18.48
C HIS A 393 2.24 -11.18 17.02
N ALA A 394 2.23 -10.23 16.10
CA ALA A 394 2.41 -10.50 14.69
C ALA A 394 3.20 -9.40 13.99
N TRP A 395 3.98 -9.81 12.97
CA TRP A 395 4.78 -8.92 12.14
C TRP A 395 5.04 -9.56 10.78
N VAL A 396 5.67 -8.81 9.87
CA VAL A 396 6.09 -9.30 8.55
C VAL A 396 7.61 -9.33 8.47
N GLU A 397 8.15 -10.36 7.81
CA GLU A 397 9.57 -10.50 7.51
C GLU A 397 9.77 -10.56 6.00
N VAL A 398 10.55 -9.64 5.45
CA VAL A 398 10.77 -9.53 4.00
C VAL A 398 12.20 -9.87 3.62
N LEU A 399 12.40 -10.29 2.38
CA LEU A 399 13.71 -10.43 1.77
C LEU A 399 13.92 -9.23 0.83
N LEU A 400 14.92 -8.40 1.11
CA LEU A 400 15.25 -7.29 0.20
C LEU A 400 15.97 -7.84 -1.04
N PRO A 401 15.83 -7.19 -2.21
CA PRO A 401 16.58 -7.56 -3.41
C PRO A 401 18.09 -7.67 -3.13
N GLY A 402 18.68 -8.80 -3.51
CA GLY A 402 20.10 -9.11 -3.29
C GLY A 402 20.49 -9.37 -1.82
N SER A 403 19.52 -9.69 -0.95
CA SER A 403 19.76 -10.11 0.44
C SER A 403 19.43 -11.60 0.61
N ASP A 404 20.21 -12.32 1.41
CA ASP A 404 19.86 -13.67 1.88
C ASP A 404 19.22 -13.66 3.28
N THR A 405 19.21 -12.47 3.91
CA THR A 405 18.71 -12.29 5.27
C THR A 405 17.37 -11.58 5.26
N ARG A 406 16.40 -12.17 6.00
CA ARG A 406 15.09 -11.55 6.22
C ARG A 406 15.15 -10.48 7.30
N CYS A 407 14.44 -9.38 7.05
CA CYS A 407 14.33 -8.28 7.99
C CYS A 407 12.89 -8.06 8.46
N VAL A 408 12.75 -7.63 9.71
CA VAL A 408 11.46 -7.46 10.41
C VAL A 408 10.84 -6.08 10.12
N PHE A 409 9.53 -6.12 9.88
CA PHE A 409 8.63 -5.00 9.72
C PHE A 409 7.49 -5.10 10.74
N ASP A 410 7.48 -4.18 11.70
CA ASP A 410 6.49 -4.14 12.79
C ASP A 410 6.11 -2.70 13.14
N ALA A 411 4.82 -2.41 13.05
CA ALA A 411 4.23 -1.11 13.35
C ALA A 411 3.46 -1.09 14.68
N SER A 412 3.49 -2.16 15.49
CA SER A 412 2.72 -2.22 16.75
C SER A 412 3.28 -1.33 17.86
N GLN A 413 4.60 -1.16 17.86
CA GLN A 413 5.32 -0.37 18.87
C GLN A 413 6.61 0.15 18.24
N ALA A 414 6.93 1.40 18.57
CA ALA A 414 8.19 2.02 18.24
C ALA A 414 8.99 2.28 19.53
N PRO A 415 10.18 1.66 19.71
CA PRO A 415 11.07 1.98 20.80
C PRO A 415 11.59 3.43 20.71
N GLY A 416 11.76 4.06 21.88
CA GLY A 416 12.27 5.42 22.02
C GLY A 416 11.67 6.13 23.23
N GLU A 417 12.49 6.89 23.96
CA GLU A 417 12.04 7.67 25.12
C GLU A 417 11.38 9.00 24.72
N ASP A 418 11.65 9.48 23.49
CA ASP A 418 11.15 10.73 22.94
C ASP A 418 10.23 10.45 21.73
N PRO A 419 8.96 10.89 21.75
CA PRO A 419 8.04 10.77 20.62
C PRO A 419 8.55 11.35 19.29
N SER A 420 9.49 12.29 19.32
CA SER A 420 10.13 12.86 18.13
C SER A 420 11.27 11.99 17.56
N ARG A 421 11.69 10.94 18.29
CA ARG A 421 12.81 10.04 17.94
C ARG A 421 12.39 8.56 17.93
N LEU A 422 11.12 8.28 17.69
CA LEU A 422 10.61 6.92 17.59
C LEU A 422 11.34 6.14 16.48
N MET A 423 11.88 4.98 16.84
CA MET A 423 12.56 4.10 15.89
C MET A 423 11.59 3.04 15.41
N PHE A 424 11.20 3.10 14.13
CA PHE A 424 10.38 2.06 13.53
C PHE A 424 11.21 0.81 13.24
N HIS A 425 10.60 -0.37 13.37
CA HIS A 425 11.19 -1.60 12.85
C HIS A 425 10.93 -1.66 11.35
N ASP A 426 11.87 -1.09 10.60
CA ASP A 426 11.73 -0.71 9.18
C ASP A 426 12.56 -1.58 8.23
N GLY A 427 12.84 -2.83 8.62
CA GLY A 427 13.62 -3.75 7.80
C GLY A 427 15.12 -3.67 7.97
N THR A 428 15.60 -3.10 9.07
CA THR A 428 17.03 -3.04 9.40
C THR A 428 17.49 -4.16 10.35
N LYS A 429 16.56 -4.98 10.86
CA LYS A 429 16.85 -5.98 11.90
C LYS A 429 16.39 -7.36 11.49
N THR A 430 17.22 -8.37 11.75
CA THR A 430 16.82 -9.78 11.72
C THR A 430 15.81 -10.09 12.82
N ARG A 431 15.16 -11.27 12.74
CA ARG A 431 14.26 -11.74 13.81
C ARG A 431 14.95 -11.75 15.17
N SER A 432 16.15 -12.32 15.26
CA SER A 432 16.85 -12.46 16.54
C SER A 432 17.18 -11.10 17.17
N GLU A 433 17.68 -10.16 16.36
CA GLU A 433 17.94 -8.79 16.83
C GLU A 433 16.66 -8.05 17.21
N TYR A 434 15.59 -8.25 16.45
CA TYR A 434 14.28 -7.67 16.76
C TYR A 434 13.72 -8.21 18.08
N LEU A 435 13.71 -9.53 18.29
CA LEU A 435 13.20 -10.14 19.52
C LEU A 435 14.01 -9.72 20.74
N ALA A 436 15.35 -9.62 20.62
CA ALA A 436 16.22 -9.15 21.70
C ALA A 436 15.94 -7.69 22.12
N LEU A 437 15.42 -6.86 21.21
CA LEU A 437 15.02 -5.49 21.51
C LEU A 437 13.57 -5.38 21.99
N LYS A 438 12.70 -6.25 21.47
CA LYS A 438 11.25 -6.18 21.69
C LYS A 438 10.83 -6.83 23.00
N ILE A 439 11.40 -7.99 23.33
CA ILE A 439 11.00 -8.79 24.48
C ILE A 439 11.82 -8.35 25.69
N ASP A 440 11.14 -8.13 26.82
CA ASP A 440 11.81 -7.85 28.08
C ASP A 440 12.76 -9.00 28.44
N PRO A 441 14.06 -8.75 28.68
CA PRO A 441 15.02 -9.80 29.06
C PRO A 441 14.67 -10.56 30.34
N ALA A 442 13.83 -10.00 31.22
CA ALA A 442 13.30 -10.68 32.40
C ALA A 442 12.16 -11.67 32.07
N TRP A 443 11.74 -11.74 30.81
CA TRP A 443 10.80 -12.73 30.29
C TRP A 443 11.53 -13.91 29.63
N PRO A 444 11.15 -15.17 29.91
CA PRO A 444 10.09 -15.59 30.83
C PRO A 444 10.51 -15.44 32.30
N ASP A 445 9.56 -15.15 33.18
CA ASP A 445 9.81 -15.18 34.63
C ASP A 445 10.20 -16.62 35.04
N PRO A 446 11.42 -16.87 35.56
CA PRO A 446 11.84 -18.19 35.96
C PRO A 446 10.91 -18.85 36.99
N ALA A 447 10.20 -18.04 37.80
CA ALA A 447 9.20 -18.55 38.74
C ALA A 447 7.95 -19.11 38.07
N ARG A 448 7.65 -18.70 36.82
CA ARG A 448 6.51 -19.20 36.02
C ARG A 448 6.86 -20.42 35.17
N LEU A 449 8.15 -20.70 34.97
CA LEU A 449 8.57 -21.91 34.25
C LEU A 449 8.50 -23.12 35.19
N PRO A 450 7.87 -24.23 34.76
CA PRO A 450 7.94 -25.47 35.52
C PRO A 450 9.41 -25.95 35.59
N PRO A 451 9.85 -26.52 36.73
CA PRO A 451 11.23 -26.94 36.93
C PRO A 451 11.69 -27.92 35.85
N MET A 452 12.94 -27.80 35.40
CA MET A 452 13.52 -28.70 34.40
C MET A 452 13.64 -30.12 34.97
N GLY A 453 12.68 -30.97 34.65
CA GLY A 453 12.72 -32.39 34.98
C GLY A 453 13.68 -33.16 34.07
N PRO A 454 14.23 -34.31 34.53
CA PRO A 454 15.25 -35.10 33.83
C PRO A 454 14.80 -35.77 32.51
N GLY A 455 13.56 -35.55 32.07
CA GLY A 455 13.00 -36.10 30.82
C GLY A 455 12.63 -35.07 29.75
N ARG A 456 12.84 -33.76 29.99
CA ARG A 456 12.64 -32.74 28.94
C ARG A 456 13.83 -32.76 27.98
N THR A 457 13.62 -33.33 26.81
CA THR A 457 14.56 -33.27 25.69
C THR A 457 14.74 -31.81 25.24
N LEU A 458 15.98 -31.45 24.91
CA LEU A 458 16.49 -30.14 24.45
C LEU A 458 15.75 -29.47 23.27
N GLN A 459 14.65 -30.03 22.77
CA GLN A 459 13.96 -29.59 21.56
C GLN A 459 12.90 -28.49 21.79
N ASN A 460 12.52 -28.17 23.04
CA ASN A 460 11.48 -27.19 23.37
C ASN A 460 11.93 -26.21 24.47
N VAL A 461 13.03 -25.49 24.26
CA VAL A 461 13.61 -24.58 25.27
C VAL A 461 13.13 -23.13 25.14
N ASP A 462 12.56 -22.74 23.99
CA ASP A 462 12.14 -21.36 23.78
C ASP A 462 10.79 -21.08 24.46
N ALA A 463 10.77 -20.03 25.27
CA ALA A 463 9.56 -19.56 25.95
C ALA A 463 8.53 -18.93 25.00
N VAL A 464 8.98 -18.54 23.82
CA VAL A 464 8.19 -17.92 22.76
C VAL A 464 8.26 -18.80 21.53
N ILE A 465 7.11 -19.15 20.98
CA ILE A 465 7.00 -19.92 19.73
C ILE A 465 6.62 -18.94 18.62
N CYS A 466 7.43 -18.91 17.56
CA CYS A 466 7.15 -18.16 16.34
C CYS A 466 6.66 -19.10 15.24
N TYR A 467 5.46 -18.85 14.72
CA TYR A 467 4.90 -19.56 13.59
C TYR A 467 5.01 -18.74 12.31
N SER A 468 5.37 -19.40 11.19
CA SER A 468 5.47 -18.77 9.87
C SER A 468 5.45 -19.81 8.75
N THR A 469 4.91 -19.45 7.58
CA THR A 469 4.99 -20.27 6.37
C THR A 469 6.29 -19.99 5.60
N PRO A 470 6.96 -21.01 5.04
CA PRO A 470 6.74 -22.46 5.21
C PRO A 470 7.41 -23.05 6.47
N ALA A 471 8.21 -22.27 7.20
CA ALA A 471 9.14 -22.76 8.23
C ALA A 471 8.51 -23.60 9.35
N THR A 472 7.26 -23.33 9.74
CA THR A 472 6.56 -24.08 10.79
C THR A 472 5.44 -24.96 10.25
N HIS A 473 5.39 -25.22 8.94
CA HIS A 473 4.38 -26.05 8.27
C HIS A 473 2.92 -25.66 8.63
N MET A 474 2.66 -24.40 8.96
CA MET A 474 1.30 -23.91 9.15
C MET A 474 0.75 -23.47 7.81
N ASN A 475 -0.12 -24.24 7.16
CA ASN A 475 -0.56 -23.96 5.79
C ASN A 475 -1.38 -22.65 5.62
N ARG A 476 -1.72 -21.96 6.71
CA ARG A 476 -2.72 -20.88 6.74
C ARG A 476 -2.35 -19.77 7.72
N ILE A 477 -1.34 -18.96 7.37
CA ILE A 477 -0.95 -17.78 8.16
C ILE A 477 -0.98 -16.49 7.32
N GLY A 478 -1.47 -15.39 7.92
CA GLY A 478 -1.51 -14.06 7.32
C GLY A 478 -2.77 -13.74 6.51
N VAL A 479 -2.71 -12.67 5.72
CA VAL A 479 -3.77 -12.26 4.79
C VAL A 479 -3.79 -13.20 3.60
N MET A 480 -4.92 -13.86 3.41
CA MET A 480 -5.17 -14.74 2.27
C MET A 480 -5.92 -13.97 1.19
N GLY A 481 -6.89 -13.14 1.58
CA GLY A 481 -7.62 -12.32 0.62
C GLY A 481 -8.25 -11.10 1.28
N ILE A 482 -8.90 -10.30 0.46
CA ILE A 482 -9.57 -9.07 0.89
C ILE A 482 -11.08 -9.27 0.84
N SER A 483 -11.75 -8.82 1.90
CA SER A 483 -13.21 -8.80 1.95
C SER A 483 -13.82 -7.80 0.99
N THR A 484 -14.88 -8.23 0.33
CA THR A 484 -15.77 -7.33 -0.42
C THR A 484 -17.19 -7.28 0.16
N THR A 485 -17.53 -8.22 1.05
CA THR A 485 -18.85 -8.31 1.71
C THR A 485 -18.90 -7.46 2.98
N LEU A 486 -19.94 -6.63 3.11
CA LEU A 486 -20.29 -5.97 4.37
C LEU A 486 -20.95 -7.00 5.29
N TRP A 487 -20.30 -7.36 6.39
CA TRP A 487 -20.86 -8.22 7.43
C TRP A 487 -21.42 -7.44 8.61
#